data_AF-A0A3D2FAZ8-F1
#
_entry.id   AF-A0A3D2FAZ8-F1
#
_cell.length_a   1.000
_cell.length_b   1.000
_cell.length_c   1.000
_cell.angle_alpha   90.00
_cell.angle_beta   90.00
_cell.angle_gamma   90.00
#
_symmetry.space_group_name_H-M   'P 1'
#
loop_
_entity.id
_entity.type
_entity.pdbx_description
1 polymer ?
#
loop_
_entity_poly.entity_id
_entity_poly.type
_entity_poly.pdbx_seq_one_letter_code
_entity_poly.pdbx_strand_id
1 'polypeptide(L)'
;MSYLEYTVKSTPTGLRKILFLNWPLTLLLCSVACVGFLMLYSVAGGSFTPWAEPQVKRFAIGLVLMVAIGMTPIWFWRSIAVFCYGVTVILLIAVDLFGEEGKGAQRWIDLGFMRLQPSELMKITLVMFLAAYYDWLPPEKKSRPLWVLLPIAIILLPTALVIQQPDLGTSLLLVMAGGGIMFLAGVHWAYFAAVIASGVGLIVAVFQSRETSWQLLNNYQYRRIDTFIDPSADPLGAGYHITQSKIALGSGGWTGRGFMQGPQSRL
;
A
#
# COMPACT_ATOMS: atom_id res chain seq x y z
N MET A 1 -10.63 -27.08 -5.92
CA MET A 1 -11.09 -26.71 -7.28
C MET A 1 -12.03 -25.54 -7.13
N SER A 2 -11.92 -24.51 -7.98
CA SER A 2 -12.63 -23.23 -7.79
C SER A 2 -14.03 -23.30 -8.42
N TYR A 3 -15.03 -22.67 -7.79
CA TYR A 3 -16.43 -22.62 -8.24
C TYR A 3 -16.61 -22.22 -9.72
N LEU A 4 -15.66 -21.47 -10.29
CA LEU A 4 -15.68 -21.03 -11.70
C LEU A 4 -15.40 -22.14 -12.72
N GLU A 5 -14.88 -23.30 -12.31
CA GLU A 5 -14.58 -24.41 -13.23
C GLU A 5 -15.85 -25.12 -13.76
N TYR A 6 -17.00 -24.96 -13.10
CA TYR A 6 -18.23 -25.69 -13.45
C TYR A 6 -19.14 -25.00 -14.46
N THR A 7 -19.02 -23.68 -14.66
CA THR A 7 -20.02 -22.90 -15.43
C THR A 7 -19.54 -22.51 -16.83
N VAL A 8 -18.24 -22.65 -17.15
CA VAL A 8 -17.67 -22.13 -18.40
C VAL A 8 -17.42 -23.26 -19.40
N LYS A 9 -18.11 -23.23 -20.55
CA LYS A 9 -18.04 -24.22 -21.64
C LYS A 9 -16.63 -24.46 -22.20
N SER A 10 -15.72 -23.50 -22.05
CA SER A 10 -14.29 -23.64 -22.30
C SER A 10 -13.53 -22.53 -21.56
N THR A 11 -12.52 -22.87 -20.77
CA THR A 11 -11.55 -21.88 -20.29
C THR A 11 -10.53 -21.62 -21.40
N PRO A 12 -10.30 -20.35 -21.82
CA PRO A 12 -9.30 -20.07 -22.85
C PRO A 12 -7.92 -20.49 -22.33
N THR A 13 -7.20 -21.28 -23.14
CA THR A 13 -5.84 -21.75 -22.83
C THR A 13 -4.81 -21.04 -23.72
N GLY A 14 -3.58 -20.94 -23.22
CA GLY A 14 -2.47 -20.31 -23.94
C GLY A 14 -2.71 -18.83 -24.30
N LEU A 15 -2.26 -18.42 -25.48
CA LEU A 15 -2.31 -17.04 -25.97
C LEU A 15 -3.74 -16.53 -26.20
N ARG A 16 -4.73 -17.43 -26.34
CA ARG A 16 -6.13 -17.04 -26.52
C ARG A 16 -6.67 -16.24 -25.33
N LYS A 17 -6.09 -16.43 -24.14
CA LYS A 17 -6.44 -15.66 -22.93
C LYS A 17 -6.29 -14.14 -23.10
N ILE A 18 -5.38 -13.70 -23.96
CA ILE A 18 -5.16 -12.27 -24.23
C ILE A 18 -6.44 -11.60 -24.73
N LEU A 19 -7.20 -12.29 -25.59
CA LEU A 19 -8.46 -11.76 -26.12
C LEU A 19 -9.55 -11.63 -25.05
N PHE A 20 -9.43 -12.36 -23.94
CA PHE A 20 -10.39 -12.35 -22.84
C PHE A 20 -9.93 -11.51 -21.65
N LEU A 21 -8.82 -10.77 -21.77
CA LEU A 21 -8.45 -9.76 -20.79
C LEU A 21 -9.51 -8.66 -20.73
N ASN A 22 -9.66 -8.04 -19.56
CA ASN A 22 -10.52 -6.88 -19.41
C ASN A 22 -9.87 -5.66 -20.08
N TRP A 23 -10.05 -5.56 -21.40
CA TRP A 23 -9.53 -4.48 -22.22
C TRP A 23 -10.05 -3.10 -21.78
N PRO A 24 -11.33 -2.92 -21.40
CA PRO A 24 -11.80 -1.66 -20.82
C PRO A 24 -10.96 -1.21 -19.61
N LEU A 25 -10.67 -2.12 -18.67
CA LEU A 25 -9.84 -1.81 -17.52
C LEU A 25 -8.40 -1.46 -17.94
N THR A 26 -7.83 -2.22 -18.89
CA THR A 26 -6.47 -1.99 -19.39
C THR A 26 -6.36 -0.62 -20.07
N LEU A 27 -7.35 -0.24 -20.88
CA LEU A 27 -7.43 1.06 -21.53
C LEU A 27 -7.59 2.18 -20.51
N LEU A 28 -8.41 1.99 -19.47
CA LEU A 28 -8.57 2.97 -18.40
C LEU A 28 -7.24 3.21 -17.66
N LEU A 29 -6.52 2.15 -17.32
CA LEU A 29 -5.19 2.25 -16.71
C LEU A 29 -4.20 2.99 -17.62
N CYS A 30 -4.20 2.69 -18.92
CA CYS A 30 -3.36 3.40 -19.90
C CYS A 30 -3.73 4.88 -19.98
N SER A 31 -5.01 5.22 -20.02
CA SER A 31 -5.48 6.61 -20.06
C SER A 31 -5.04 7.41 -18.82
N VAL A 32 -5.22 6.83 -17.63
CA VAL A 32 -4.76 7.48 -16.38
C VAL A 32 -3.24 7.65 -16.37
N ALA A 33 -2.49 6.64 -16.83
CA ALA A 33 -1.04 6.72 -16.93
C ALA A 33 -0.59 7.80 -17.93
N CYS A 34 -1.24 7.90 -19.10
CA CYS A 34 -0.97 8.94 -20.10
C CYS A 34 -1.16 10.34 -19.52
N VAL A 35 -2.25 10.58 -18.78
CA VAL A 35 -2.45 11.85 -18.07
C VAL A 35 -1.33 12.09 -17.06
N GLY A 36 -0.93 11.07 -16.31
CA GLY A 36 0.22 11.16 -15.39
C GLY A 36 1.53 11.53 -16.09
N PHE A 37 1.83 10.93 -17.25
CA PHE A 37 3.04 11.24 -18.02
C PHE A 37 3.03 12.69 -18.54
N LEU A 38 1.87 13.16 -19.02
CA LEU A 38 1.69 14.56 -19.43
C LEU A 38 1.92 15.52 -18.25
N MET A 39 1.41 15.18 -17.07
CA MET A 39 1.65 15.98 -15.86
C MET A 39 3.14 16.01 -15.47
N LEU A 40 3.85 14.89 -15.55
CA LEU A 40 5.29 14.84 -15.26
C LEU A 40 6.12 15.63 -16.28
N TYR A 41 5.75 15.55 -17.56
CA TYR A 41 6.35 16.37 -18.61
C TYR A 41 6.09 17.87 -18.37
N SER A 42 4.88 18.22 -17.92
CA SER A 42 4.53 19.58 -17.53
C SER A 42 5.35 20.09 -16.36
N VAL A 43 5.58 19.26 -15.34
CA VAL A 43 6.38 19.62 -14.16
C VAL A 43 7.84 19.79 -14.54
N ALA A 44 8.34 19.02 -15.50
CA ALA A 44 9.71 19.12 -16.01
C ALA A 44 9.92 20.26 -17.03
N GLY A 45 8.96 21.18 -17.17
CA GLY A 45 9.07 22.34 -18.05
C GLY A 45 9.18 22.00 -19.54
N GLY A 46 8.64 20.86 -19.98
CA GLY A 46 8.69 20.43 -21.38
C GLY A 46 9.84 19.49 -21.71
N SER A 47 10.54 18.98 -20.69
CA SER A 47 11.53 17.93 -20.88
C SER A 47 10.98 16.56 -20.45
N PHE A 48 11.33 15.51 -21.21
CA PHE A 48 10.97 14.13 -20.83
C PHE A 48 11.80 13.63 -19.64
N THR A 49 13.00 14.17 -19.47
CA THR A 49 13.93 13.88 -18.38
C THR A 49 13.84 14.95 -17.29
N PRO A 50 13.93 14.62 -16.00
CA PRO A 50 14.27 13.30 -15.46
C PRO A 50 13.04 12.45 -15.06
N TRP A 51 11.81 12.99 -15.15
CA TRP A 51 10.65 12.39 -14.48
C TRP A 51 9.78 11.50 -15.37
N ALA A 52 9.40 11.98 -16.56
CA ALA A 52 8.45 11.27 -17.42
C ALA A 52 9.07 10.00 -18.02
N GLU A 53 10.31 10.04 -18.47
CA GLU A 53 10.98 8.90 -19.12
C GLU A 53 11.10 7.67 -18.18
N PRO A 54 11.65 7.76 -16.95
CA PRO A 54 11.70 6.61 -16.06
C PRO A 54 10.30 6.09 -15.70
N GLN A 55 9.30 6.97 -15.60
CA GLN A 55 7.94 6.58 -15.28
C GLN A 55 7.28 5.79 -16.43
N VAL A 56 7.47 6.22 -17.68
CA VAL A 56 7.00 5.50 -18.87
C VAL A 56 7.64 4.11 -18.95
N LYS A 57 8.96 4.00 -18.72
CA LYS A 57 9.69 2.73 -18.70
C LYS A 57 9.13 1.77 -17.63
N ARG A 58 8.94 2.27 -16.40
CA ARG A 58 8.37 1.48 -15.29
C ARG A 58 6.93 1.05 -15.57
N PHE A 59 6.11 1.93 -16.14
CA PHE A 59 4.74 1.59 -16.54
C PHE A 59 4.71 0.50 -17.61
N ALA A 60 5.55 0.60 -18.64
CA ALA A 60 5.64 -0.41 -19.69
C ALA A 60 6.02 -1.79 -19.11
N ILE A 61 7.02 -1.83 -18.23
CA ILE A 61 7.41 -3.06 -17.51
C ILE A 61 6.24 -3.57 -16.66
N GLY A 62 5.57 -2.70 -15.90
CA GLY A 62 4.41 -3.06 -15.09
C GLY A 62 3.24 -3.61 -15.90
N LEU A 63 2.99 -3.07 -17.09
CA LEU A 63 1.94 -3.53 -18.00
C LEU A 63 2.25 -4.93 -18.56
N VAL A 64 3.51 -5.17 -18.96
CA VAL A 64 3.98 -6.50 -19.37
C VAL A 64 3.84 -7.50 -18.21
N LEU A 65 4.25 -7.13 -17.00
CA LEU A 65 4.11 -7.96 -15.80
C LEU A 65 2.64 -8.26 -15.48
N MET A 66 1.76 -7.27 -15.59
CA MET A 66 0.32 -7.46 -15.38
C MET A 66 -0.25 -8.51 -16.35
N VAL A 67 0.09 -8.42 -17.63
CA VAL A 67 -0.35 -9.40 -18.64
C VAL A 67 0.22 -10.78 -18.31
N ALA A 68 1.52 -10.89 -18.01
CA ALA A 68 2.16 -12.15 -17.66
C ALA A 68 1.52 -12.82 -16.43
N ILE A 69 1.25 -12.04 -15.39
CA ILE A 69 0.55 -12.50 -14.17
C ILE A 69 -0.86 -12.96 -14.52
N GLY A 70 -1.60 -12.21 -15.35
CA GLY A 70 -2.95 -12.57 -15.81
C GLY A 70 -3.01 -13.83 -16.68
N MET A 71 -1.93 -14.17 -17.39
CA MET A 71 -1.85 -15.42 -18.15
C MET A 71 -1.66 -16.65 -17.24
N THR A 72 -1.15 -16.43 -16.02
CA THR A 72 -0.84 -17.48 -15.06
C THR A 72 -2.11 -17.96 -14.35
N PRO A 73 -2.34 -19.28 -14.26
CA PRO A 73 -3.56 -19.81 -13.67
C PRO A 73 -3.66 -19.56 -12.15
N ILE A 74 -4.88 -19.36 -11.65
CA ILE A 74 -5.14 -19.03 -10.24
C ILE A 74 -4.66 -20.10 -9.25
N TRP A 75 -4.68 -21.39 -9.64
CA TRP A 75 -4.23 -22.47 -8.75
C TRP A 75 -2.72 -22.35 -8.43
N PHE A 76 -1.93 -21.83 -9.37
CA PHE A 76 -0.49 -21.63 -9.18
C PHE A 76 -0.26 -20.58 -8.10
N TRP A 77 -0.92 -19.42 -8.22
CA TRP A 77 -0.86 -18.35 -7.23
C TRP A 77 -1.30 -18.82 -5.85
N ARG A 78 -2.35 -19.65 -5.77
CA ARG A 78 -2.78 -20.27 -4.51
C ARG A 78 -1.71 -21.20 -3.91
N SER A 79 -1.07 -22.04 -4.73
CA SER A 79 -0.04 -22.98 -4.25
C SER A 79 1.22 -22.32 -3.72
N ILE A 80 1.61 -21.19 -4.31
CA ILE A 80 2.83 -20.47 -3.89
C ILE A 80 2.57 -19.39 -2.83
N ALA A 81 1.32 -19.13 -2.46
CA ALA A 81 0.97 -18.03 -1.56
C ALA A 81 1.73 -18.06 -0.22
N VAL A 82 1.84 -19.25 0.39
CA VAL A 82 2.59 -19.48 1.63
C VAL A 82 4.08 -19.18 1.45
N PHE A 83 4.65 -19.68 0.36
CA PHE A 83 6.06 -19.47 0.02
C PHE A 83 6.35 -17.98 -0.23
N CYS A 84 5.54 -17.32 -1.07
CA CYS A 84 5.70 -15.90 -1.38
C CYS A 84 5.59 -15.02 -0.14
N TYR A 85 4.63 -15.30 0.75
CA TYR A 85 4.51 -14.59 2.03
C TYR A 85 5.77 -14.75 2.88
N GLY A 86 6.26 -15.98 3.06
CA GLY A 86 7.47 -16.24 3.83
C GLY A 86 8.70 -15.52 3.27
N VAL A 87 8.88 -15.57 1.95
CA VAL A 87 9.96 -14.83 1.25
C VAL A 87 9.83 -13.32 1.49
N THR A 88 8.63 -12.76 1.41
CA THR A 88 8.44 -11.32 1.68
C THR A 88 8.69 -10.91 3.13
N VAL A 89 8.36 -11.77 4.09
CA VAL A 89 8.69 -11.54 5.50
C VAL A 89 10.21 -11.52 5.67
N ILE A 90 10.91 -12.47 5.07
CA ILE A 90 12.38 -12.52 5.07
C ILE A 90 12.96 -11.25 4.43
N LEU A 91 12.41 -10.78 3.33
CA LEU A 91 12.84 -9.54 2.68
C LEU A 91 12.59 -8.29 3.56
N LEU A 92 11.50 -8.25 4.32
CA LEU A 92 11.26 -7.15 5.28
C LEU A 92 12.31 -7.14 6.39
N ILE A 93 12.64 -8.32 6.93
CA ILE A 93 13.71 -8.48 7.92
C ILE A 93 15.06 -8.09 7.29
N ALA A 94 15.31 -8.48 6.04
CA ALA A 94 16.55 -8.14 5.35
C ALA A 94 16.71 -6.63 5.12
N VAL A 95 15.63 -5.90 4.84
CA VAL A 95 15.67 -4.43 4.75
C VAL A 95 16.00 -3.78 6.08
N ASP A 96 15.49 -4.32 7.18
CA ASP A 96 15.77 -3.76 8.51
C ASP A 96 17.26 -3.91 8.89
N LEU A 97 17.94 -4.93 8.34
CA LEU A 97 19.35 -5.22 8.63
C LEU A 97 20.33 -4.61 7.62
N PHE A 98 19.95 -4.55 6.34
CA PHE A 98 20.85 -4.23 5.21
C PHE A 98 20.27 -3.15 4.28
N GLY A 99 19.15 -2.53 4.63
CA GLY A 99 18.48 -1.54 3.79
C GLY A 99 19.24 -0.22 3.73
N GLU A 100 19.12 0.48 2.61
CA GLU A 100 19.69 1.81 2.47
C GLU A 100 18.83 2.85 3.21
N GLU A 101 19.49 3.76 3.91
CA GLU A 101 18.85 4.91 4.55
C GLU A 101 18.44 5.96 3.51
N GLY A 102 17.13 6.14 3.33
CA GLY A 102 16.56 7.20 2.50
C GLY A 102 15.67 8.11 3.34
N LYS A 103 15.97 9.43 3.37
CA LYS A 103 15.15 10.43 4.09
C LYS A 103 14.86 10.07 5.56
N GLY A 104 15.81 9.43 6.24
CA GLY A 104 15.71 9.03 7.65
C GLY A 104 14.94 7.72 7.92
N ALA A 105 14.72 6.88 6.91
CA ALA A 105 14.16 5.53 7.09
C ALA A 105 14.84 4.51 6.16
N GLN A 106 15.13 3.32 6.68
CA GLN A 106 15.63 2.17 5.91
C GLN A 106 14.44 1.40 5.33
N ARG A 107 14.17 1.58 4.02
CA ARG A 107 12.98 0.99 3.35
C ARG A 107 13.27 0.31 2.03
N TRP A 108 14.44 0.54 1.47
CA TRP A 108 14.77 0.14 0.11
C TRP A 108 15.97 -0.80 0.13
N ILE A 109 15.86 -1.89 -0.62
CA ILE A 109 17.02 -2.70 -1.02
C ILE A 109 17.46 -2.17 -2.38
N ASP A 110 18.68 -1.64 -2.47
CA ASP A 110 19.27 -1.33 -3.76
C ASP A 110 19.90 -2.60 -4.36
N LEU A 111 19.32 -3.07 -5.46
CA LEU A 111 19.83 -4.21 -6.24
C LEU A 111 20.80 -3.76 -7.34
N GLY A 112 21.19 -2.48 -7.37
CA GLY A 112 22.05 -1.84 -8.36
C GLY A 112 21.30 -1.41 -9.62
N PHE A 113 20.43 -2.27 -10.16
CA PHE A 113 19.61 -1.96 -11.34
C PHE A 113 18.18 -1.50 -11.00
N MET A 114 17.70 -1.82 -9.80
CA MET A 114 16.41 -1.39 -9.30
C MET A 114 16.44 -1.26 -7.79
N ARG A 115 15.60 -0.37 -7.26
CA ARG A 115 15.33 -0.28 -5.83
C ARG A 115 14.04 -1.02 -5.54
N LEU A 116 14.13 -2.07 -4.73
CA LEU A 116 12.99 -2.87 -4.31
C LEU A 116 12.53 -2.40 -2.94
N GLN A 117 11.23 -2.14 -2.81
CA GLN A 117 10.59 -1.89 -1.53
C GLN A 117 9.81 -3.15 -1.10
N PRO A 118 10.29 -3.94 -0.14
CA PRO A 118 9.63 -5.21 0.21
C PRO A 118 8.22 -5.04 0.78
N SER A 119 7.93 -3.90 1.40
CA SER A 119 6.60 -3.60 1.93
C SER A 119 5.52 -3.48 0.83
N GLU A 120 5.90 -3.11 -0.40
CA GLU A 120 5.01 -3.15 -1.56
C GLU A 120 4.63 -4.60 -1.93
N LEU A 121 5.63 -5.49 -1.95
CA LEU A 121 5.41 -6.90 -2.24
C LEU A 121 4.60 -7.58 -1.12
N MET A 122 4.84 -7.21 0.14
CA MET A 122 4.10 -7.69 1.31
C MET A 122 2.59 -7.44 1.19
N LYS A 123 2.15 -6.29 0.65
CA LYS A 123 0.70 -6.03 0.46
C LYS A 123 0.03 -7.10 -0.40
N ILE A 124 0.71 -7.52 -1.47
CA ILE A 124 0.18 -8.51 -2.41
C ILE A 124 0.22 -9.91 -1.78
N THR A 125 1.35 -10.30 -1.20
CA THR A 125 1.54 -11.65 -0.63
C THR A 125 0.70 -11.88 0.62
N LEU A 126 0.46 -10.84 1.43
CA LEU A 126 -0.46 -10.88 2.57
C LEU A 126 -1.89 -11.21 2.11
N VAL A 127 -2.40 -10.49 1.11
CA VAL A 127 -3.74 -10.74 0.57
C VAL A 127 -3.85 -12.14 -0.03
N MET A 128 -2.84 -12.57 -0.79
CA MET A 128 -2.79 -13.92 -1.35
C MET A 128 -2.80 -15.00 -0.28
N PHE A 129 -2.00 -14.85 0.77
CA PHE A 129 -1.92 -15.81 1.87
C PHE A 129 -3.26 -15.89 2.60
N LEU A 130 -3.83 -14.75 2.99
CA LEU A 130 -5.10 -14.72 3.72
C LEU A 130 -6.24 -15.30 2.88
N ALA A 131 -6.28 -14.98 1.57
CA ALA A 131 -7.25 -15.57 0.66
C ALA A 131 -7.10 -17.10 0.58
N ALA A 132 -5.87 -17.62 0.45
CA ALA A 132 -5.61 -19.05 0.44
C ALA A 132 -5.98 -19.74 1.77
N TYR A 133 -5.72 -19.08 2.90
CA TYR A 133 -6.08 -19.57 4.23
C TYR A 133 -7.60 -19.69 4.40
N TYR A 134 -8.36 -18.65 4.02
CA TYR A 134 -9.83 -18.66 4.15
C TYR A 134 -10.53 -19.51 3.08
N ASP A 135 -9.90 -19.77 1.94
CA ASP A 135 -10.36 -20.77 0.94
C ASP A 135 -10.26 -22.20 1.50
N TRP A 136 -9.19 -22.48 2.26
CA TRP A 136 -8.97 -23.79 2.88
C TRP A 136 -9.80 -24.02 4.15
N LEU A 137 -10.12 -22.97 4.90
CA LEU A 137 -10.78 -23.08 6.20
C LEU A 137 -12.30 -23.37 6.07
N PRO A 138 -12.81 -24.44 6.70
CA PRO A 138 -14.25 -24.71 6.72
C PRO A 138 -15.06 -23.53 7.28
N PRO A 139 -16.24 -23.21 6.72
CA PRO A 139 -17.05 -22.06 7.13
C PRO A 139 -17.34 -21.99 8.64
N GLU A 140 -17.58 -23.15 9.27
CA GLU A 140 -17.88 -23.29 10.70
C GLU A 140 -16.74 -22.88 11.65
N LYS A 141 -15.51 -22.82 11.13
CA LYS A 141 -14.30 -22.50 11.91
C LYS A 141 -13.86 -21.05 11.75
N LYS A 142 -14.44 -20.30 10.79
CA LYS A 142 -14.00 -18.94 10.42
C LYS A 142 -14.06 -17.93 11.57
N SER A 143 -15.03 -18.07 12.48
CA SER A 143 -15.22 -17.13 13.60
C SER A 143 -14.78 -17.70 14.96
N ARG A 144 -14.10 -18.85 14.99
CA ARG A 144 -13.59 -19.43 16.23
C ARG A 144 -12.31 -18.70 16.66
N PRO A 145 -12.17 -18.29 17.94
CA PRO A 145 -11.04 -17.46 18.40
C PRO A 145 -9.66 -17.99 18.01
N LEU A 146 -9.44 -19.31 18.14
CA LEU A 146 -8.16 -19.95 17.80
C LEU A 146 -7.81 -19.84 16.30
N TRP A 147 -8.81 -19.88 15.42
CA TRP A 147 -8.62 -19.80 13.97
C TRP A 147 -8.57 -18.36 13.45
N VAL A 148 -9.02 -17.40 14.26
CA VAL A 148 -8.88 -15.96 13.99
C VAL A 148 -7.51 -15.45 14.44
N LEU A 149 -6.91 -16.06 15.47
CA LEU A 149 -5.58 -15.70 15.98
C LEU A 149 -4.48 -15.83 14.92
N LEU A 150 -4.55 -16.86 14.07
CA LEU A 150 -3.55 -17.08 13.02
C LEU A 150 -3.55 -15.94 11.96
N PRO A 151 -4.69 -15.58 11.32
CA PRO A 151 -4.81 -14.38 10.49
C PRO A 151 -4.33 -13.09 11.17
N ILE A 152 -4.66 -12.91 12.45
CA ILE A 152 -4.19 -11.75 13.22
C ILE A 152 -2.66 -11.74 13.27
N ALA A 153 -2.02 -12.87 13.59
CA ALA A 153 -0.55 -12.97 13.60
C ALA A 153 0.06 -12.71 12.22
N ILE A 154 -0.56 -13.25 11.15
CA ILE A 154 -0.13 -13.07 9.76
C ILE A 154 -0.18 -11.58 9.34
N ILE A 155 -1.13 -10.81 9.86
CA ILE A 155 -1.24 -9.36 9.61
C ILE A 155 -0.29 -8.58 10.51
N LEU A 156 -0.27 -8.87 11.80
CA LEU A 156 0.49 -8.09 12.79
C LEU A 156 2.00 -8.25 12.65
N LEU A 157 2.50 -9.43 12.27
CA LEU A 157 3.94 -9.67 12.07
C LEU A 157 4.55 -8.69 11.04
N PRO A 158 4.08 -8.63 9.78
CA PRO A 158 4.63 -7.68 8.81
C PRO A 158 4.29 -6.23 9.16
N THR A 159 3.14 -5.98 9.78
CA THR A 159 2.77 -4.63 10.23
C THR A 159 3.78 -4.10 11.26
N ALA A 160 4.19 -4.93 12.22
CA ALA A 160 5.19 -4.56 13.22
C ALA A 160 6.56 -4.25 12.58
N LEU A 161 7.02 -5.09 11.65
CA LEU A 161 8.27 -4.84 10.91
C LEU A 161 8.21 -3.53 10.10
N VAL A 162 7.07 -3.22 9.46
CA VAL A 162 6.91 -1.98 8.69
C VAL A 162 6.83 -0.74 9.59
N ILE A 163 6.25 -0.86 10.80
CA ILE A 163 6.25 0.22 11.79
C ILE A 163 7.68 0.55 12.25
N GLN A 164 8.56 -0.45 12.39
CA GLN A 164 9.96 -0.25 12.72
C GLN A 164 10.73 0.52 11.63
N GLN A 165 10.23 0.50 10.38
CA GLN A 165 10.75 1.25 9.22
C GLN A 165 10.17 2.68 9.10
N PRO A 166 9.81 3.31 10.22
CA PRO A 166 8.85 4.42 10.36
C PRO A 166 7.75 4.61 9.28
N ASP A 167 7.21 3.54 8.67
CA ASP A 167 6.24 3.65 7.56
C ASP A 167 4.79 3.43 8.00
N LEU A 168 4.21 4.46 8.65
CA LEU A 168 2.84 4.41 9.16
C LEU A 168 1.78 4.26 8.06
N GLY A 169 2.03 4.81 6.86
CA GLY A 169 1.08 4.70 5.75
C GLY A 169 0.96 3.27 5.28
N THR A 170 2.10 2.58 5.10
CA THR A 170 2.11 1.21 4.61
C THR A 170 1.61 0.22 5.66
N SER A 171 1.94 0.43 6.94
CA SER A 171 1.42 -0.43 8.02
C SER A 171 -0.12 -0.35 8.11
N LEU A 172 -0.70 0.84 7.98
CA LEU A 172 -2.15 1.02 7.95
C LEU A 172 -2.78 0.30 6.74
N LEU A 173 -2.16 0.41 5.55
CA LEU A 173 -2.62 -0.31 4.35
C LEU A 173 -2.60 -1.84 4.54
N LEU A 174 -1.59 -2.39 5.20
CA LEU A 174 -1.52 -3.83 5.51
C LEU A 174 -2.63 -4.28 6.45
N VAL A 175 -2.88 -3.51 7.52
CA VAL A 175 -3.97 -3.80 8.46
C VAL A 175 -5.33 -3.71 7.78
N MET A 176 -5.57 -2.67 6.96
CA MET A 176 -6.83 -2.50 6.23
C MET A 176 -7.02 -3.58 5.16
N ALA A 177 -5.99 -3.93 4.41
CA ALA A 177 -6.06 -4.98 3.40
C ALA A 177 -6.31 -6.34 4.05
N GLY A 178 -5.58 -6.67 5.11
CA GLY A 178 -5.76 -7.93 5.85
C GLY A 178 -7.12 -8.02 6.51
N GLY A 179 -7.53 -6.97 7.23
CA GLY A 179 -8.86 -6.86 7.83
C GLY A 179 -9.98 -6.93 6.79
N GLY A 180 -9.80 -6.30 5.63
CA GLY A 180 -10.73 -6.39 4.50
C GLY A 180 -10.95 -7.84 4.04
N ILE A 181 -9.87 -8.61 3.88
CA ILE A 181 -9.99 -10.04 3.53
C ILE A 181 -10.69 -10.84 4.64
N MET A 182 -10.37 -10.58 5.92
CA MET A 182 -11.07 -11.23 7.04
C MET A 182 -12.58 -10.92 7.04
N PHE A 183 -12.94 -9.67 6.73
CA PHE A 183 -14.34 -9.25 6.66
C PHE A 183 -15.06 -9.94 5.51
N LEU A 184 -14.46 -9.94 4.31
CA LEU A 184 -14.99 -10.64 3.14
C LEU A 184 -15.10 -12.16 3.33
N ALA A 185 -14.21 -12.75 4.13
CA ALA A 185 -14.26 -14.17 4.46
C ALA A 185 -15.45 -14.54 5.35
N GLY A 186 -16.09 -13.57 6.03
CA GLY A 186 -17.23 -13.75 6.91
C GLY A 186 -16.88 -13.84 8.40
N VAL A 187 -15.74 -13.29 8.82
CA VAL A 187 -15.38 -13.19 10.25
C VAL A 187 -16.36 -12.27 10.97
N HIS A 188 -16.78 -12.66 12.18
CA HIS A 188 -17.77 -11.90 12.94
C HIS A 188 -17.33 -10.45 13.23
N TRP A 189 -18.23 -9.49 13.02
CA TRP A 189 -17.94 -8.05 13.10
C TRP A 189 -17.42 -7.60 14.49
N ALA A 190 -17.77 -8.33 15.57
CA ALA A 190 -17.33 -8.00 16.92
C ALA A 190 -15.80 -8.02 17.08
N TYR A 191 -15.08 -8.86 16.34
CA TYR A 191 -13.61 -8.87 16.37
C TYR A 191 -13.04 -7.55 15.83
N PHE A 192 -13.64 -7.00 14.77
CA PHE A 192 -13.26 -5.71 14.20
C PHE A 192 -13.59 -4.57 15.16
N ALA A 193 -14.78 -4.60 15.76
CA ALA A 193 -15.18 -3.62 16.77
C ALA A 193 -14.22 -3.64 17.97
N ALA A 194 -13.81 -4.82 18.44
CA ALA A 194 -12.83 -4.96 19.53
C ALA A 194 -11.46 -4.38 19.16
N VAL A 195 -10.95 -4.66 17.96
CA VAL A 195 -9.67 -4.11 17.49
C VAL A 195 -9.75 -2.59 17.34
N ILE A 196 -10.81 -2.06 16.72
CA ILE A 196 -11.02 -0.61 16.56
C ILE A 196 -11.14 0.06 17.93
N ALA A 197 -11.94 -0.49 18.84
CA ALA A 197 -12.09 0.03 20.19
C ALA A 197 -10.76 0.00 20.96
N SER A 198 -9.96 -1.05 20.81
CA SER A 198 -8.63 -1.12 21.42
C SER A 198 -7.68 -0.06 20.84
N GLY A 199 -7.70 0.17 19.53
CA GLY A 199 -6.90 1.21 18.87
C GLY A 199 -7.30 2.61 19.32
N VAL A 200 -8.60 2.91 19.38
CA VAL A 200 -9.11 4.17 19.91
C VAL A 200 -8.74 4.32 21.38
N GLY A 201 -8.87 3.26 22.18
CA GLY A 201 -8.47 3.25 23.59
C GLY A 201 -6.98 3.56 23.78
N LEU A 202 -6.10 3.00 22.94
CA LEU A 202 -4.67 3.30 22.94
C LEU A 202 -4.40 4.76 22.57
N ILE A 203 -5.07 5.28 21.54
CA ILE A 203 -4.93 6.70 21.14
C ILE A 203 -5.35 7.62 22.29
N VAL A 204 -6.50 7.35 22.91
CA VAL A 204 -6.99 8.12 24.06
C VAL A 204 -6.01 8.02 25.24
N ALA A 205 -5.50 6.83 25.54
CA ALA A 205 -4.50 6.64 26.59
C ALA A 205 -3.21 7.42 26.31
N VAL A 206 -2.74 7.45 25.06
CA VAL A 206 -1.59 8.25 24.64
C VAL A 206 -1.85 9.74 24.89
N PHE A 207 -2.97 10.29 24.43
CA PHE A 207 -3.28 11.71 24.66
C PHE A 207 -3.46 12.05 26.14
N GLN A 208 -4.06 11.15 26.94
CA GLN A 208 -4.19 11.32 28.39
C GLN A 208 -2.85 11.20 29.13
N SER A 209 -1.87 10.48 28.56
CA SER A 209 -0.53 10.35 29.15
C SER A 209 0.32 11.62 29.02
N ARG A 210 -0.10 12.60 28.21
CA ARG A 210 0.64 13.86 28.01
C ARG A 210 0.84 14.57 29.35
N GLU A 211 2.07 15.01 29.62
CA GLU A 211 2.43 15.78 30.84
C GLU A 211 2.20 15.01 32.16
N THR A 212 2.10 13.67 32.09
CA THR A 212 2.02 12.80 33.27
C THR A 212 3.32 11.99 33.45
N SER A 213 3.50 11.39 34.61
CA SER A 213 4.67 10.54 34.93
C SER A 213 4.80 9.27 34.06
N TRP A 214 3.73 8.89 33.36
CA TRP A 214 3.65 7.70 32.49
C TRP A 214 3.53 8.08 31.00
N GLN A 215 4.08 9.25 30.64
CA GLN A 215 4.07 9.76 29.28
C GLN A 215 4.61 8.75 28.25
N LEU A 216 3.76 8.36 27.31
CA LEU A 216 4.04 7.30 26.33
C LEU A 216 4.83 7.77 25.10
N LEU A 217 4.64 9.04 24.70
CA LEU A 217 5.34 9.63 23.55
C LEU A 217 6.23 10.79 24.00
N ASN A 218 7.32 11.02 23.28
CA ASN A 218 8.19 12.17 23.55
C ASN A 218 7.51 13.49 23.18
N ASN A 219 7.88 14.60 23.83
CA ASN A 219 7.31 15.93 23.55
C ASN A 219 7.39 16.35 22.08
N TYR A 220 8.45 15.95 21.36
CA TYR A 220 8.58 16.22 19.93
C TYR A 220 7.54 15.46 19.08
N GLN A 221 7.11 14.27 19.52
CA GLN A 221 6.12 13.44 18.82
C GLN A 221 4.72 14.04 18.98
N TYR A 222 4.37 14.50 20.18
CA TYR A 222 3.15 15.29 20.40
C TYR A 222 3.14 16.56 19.56
N ARG A 223 4.26 17.31 19.50
CA ARG A 223 4.35 18.51 18.66
C ARG A 223 4.10 18.20 17.17
N ARG A 224 4.56 17.05 16.65
CA ARG A 224 4.25 16.63 15.26
C ARG A 224 2.77 16.35 15.04
N ILE A 225 2.09 15.73 16.02
CA ILE A 225 0.65 15.47 15.96
C ILE A 225 -0.11 16.80 16.02
N ASP A 226 0.26 17.69 16.94
CA ASP A 226 -0.35 19.00 17.11
C ASP A 226 -0.18 19.86 15.84
N THR A 227 1.01 19.91 15.24
CA THR A 227 1.23 20.63 13.96
C THR A 227 0.54 19.97 12.76
N PHE A 228 0.25 18.66 12.80
CA PHE A 228 -0.56 18.02 11.76
C PHE A 228 -2.03 18.44 11.85
N ILE A 229 -2.59 18.51 13.07
CA ILE A 229 -3.97 18.93 13.32
C ILE A 229 -4.13 20.43 13.07
N ASP A 230 -3.18 21.23 13.54
CA ASP A 230 -3.09 22.67 13.31
C ASP A 230 -1.77 23.06 12.62
N PRO A 231 -1.72 23.00 11.28
CA PRO A 231 -0.55 23.43 10.51
C PRO A 231 -0.25 24.93 10.62
N SER A 232 -1.18 25.74 11.15
CA SER A 232 -0.99 27.19 11.26
C SER A 232 -0.11 27.59 12.44
N ALA A 233 0.10 26.69 13.40
CA ALA A 233 0.96 26.91 14.56
C ALA A 233 2.46 26.96 14.21
N ASP A 234 2.89 26.36 13.08
CA ASP A 234 4.25 26.47 12.55
C ASP A 234 4.28 26.40 11.01
N PRO A 235 3.97 27.51 10.30
CA PRO A 235 3.84 27.54 8.85
C PRO A 235 5.17 27.42 8.08
N LEU A 236 6.31 27.69 8.74
CA LEU A 236 7.65 27.70 8.13
C LEU A 236 8.47 26.44 8.47
N GLY A 237 8.14 25.74 9.57
CA GLY A 237 8.77 24.48 9.95
C GLY A 237 7.90 23.28 9.57
N ALA A 238 7.32 22.60 10.57
CA ALA A 238 6.64 21.32 10.37
C ALA A 238 5.33 21.43 9.54
N GLY A 239 4.70 22.60 9.51
CA GLY A 239 3.49 22.87 8.72
C GLY A 239 3.75 23.35 7.30
N TYR A 240 5.01 23.57 6.90
CA TYR A 240 5.36 24.15 5.59
C TYR A 240 4.85 23.32 4.42
N HIS A 241 5.12 22.01 4.41
CA HIS A 241 4.67 21.12 3.33
C HIS A 241 3.15 21.02 3.23
N ILE A 242 2.43 21.06 4.36
CA ILE A 242 0.97 21.02 4.40
C ILE A 242 0.41 22.35 3.86
N THR A 243 0.99 23.47 4.26
CA THR A 243 0.59 24.82 3.82
C THR A 243 0.86 25.02 2.33
N GLN A 244 2.02 24.61 1.82
CA GLN A 244 2.32 24.66 0.39
C GLN A 244 1.41 23.76 -0.44
N SER A 245 1.06 22.58 0.07
CA SER A 245 0.08 21.70 -0.59
C SER A 245 -1.29 22.37 -0.68
N LYS A 246 -1.74 23.05 0.39
CA LYS A 246 -3.00 23.83 0.40
C LYS A 246 -2.95 25.01 -0.57
N ILE A 247 -1.85 25.77 -0.59
CA ILE A 247 -1.67 26.91 -1.51
C ILE A 247 -1.66 26.42 -2.97
N ALA A 248 -0.91 25.36 -3.26
CA ALA A 248 -0.84 24.79 -4.60
C ALA A 248 -2.23 24.35 -5.10
N LEU A 249 -3.00 23.62 -4.27
CA LEU A 249 -4.38 23.23 -4.56
C LEU A 249 -5.30 24.45 -4.74
N GLY A 250 -5.27 25.40 -3.81
CA GLY A 250 -6.12 26.60 -3.86
C GLY A 250 -5.80 27.53 -5.03
N SER A 251 -4.56 27.51 -5.51
CA SER A 251 -4.09 28.40 -6.57
C SER A 251 -4.51 28.00 -7.99
N GLY A 252 -5.06 26.78 -8.16
CA GLY A 252 -5.44 26.21 -9.45
C GLY A 252 -6.86 26.55 -9.93
N GLY A 253 -7.78 26.94 -9.06
CA GLY A 253 -9.20 27.12 -9.43
C GLY A 253 -9.83 25.84 -10.02
N TRP A 254 -10.98 25.96 -10.71
CA TRP A 254 -11.73 24.82 -11.25
C TRP A 254 -11.06 24.15 -12.48
N THR A 255 -10.30 24.92 -13.27
CA THR A 255 -9.67 24.46 -14.52
C THR A 255 -8.18 24.18 -14.39
N GLY A 256 -7.61 24.37 -13.19
CA GLY A 256 -6.15 24.41 -13.00
C GLY A 256 -5.55 25.72 -13.52
N ARG A 257 -4.26 25.94 -13.22
CA ARG A 257 -3.49 27.06 -13.78
C ARG A 257 -3.11 26.87 -15.26
N GLY A 258 -3.34 25.69 -15.83
CA GLY A 258 -2.96 25.33 -17.21
C GLY A 258 -1.69 24.49 -17.30
N PHE A 259 -1.57 23.75 -18.41
CA PHE A 259 -0.40 22.92 -18.72
C PHE A 259 0.86 23.78 -18.80
N MET A 260 1.95 23.37 -18.15
CA MET A 260 3.24 24.09 -18.01
C MET A 260 3.23 25.36 -17.14
N GLN A 261 2.15 25.66 -16.41
CA GLN A 261 2.00 26.92 -15.66
C GLN A 261 2.04 26.76 -14.12
N GLY A 262 2.64 25.67 -13.63
CA GLY A 262 2.70 25.37 -12.19
C GLY A 262 3.76 26.20 -11.45
N PRO A 263 3.39 27.08 -10.50
CA PRO A 263 4.32 27.98 -9.79
C PRO A 263 5.35 27.22 -8.94
N GLN A 264 4.96 26.06 -8.39
CA GLN A 264 5.78 25.27 -7.48
C GLN A 264 6.71 24.26 -8.17
N SER A 265 6.60 24.12 -9.50
CA SER A 265 7.46 23.22 -10.28
C SER A 265 8.84 23.83 -10.59
N ARG A 266 9.05 25.10 -10.25
CA ARG A 266 10.24 25.90 -10.58
C ARG A 266 11.06 26.36 -9.36
N LEU A 267 10.79 25.79 -8.18
CA LEU A 267 11.57 26.03 -6.96
C LEU A 267 12.69 25.00 -6.82
#